data_AF-A0A924GNK1-F1
#
_entry.id   AF-A0A924GNK1-F1
#
_cell.length_a   1.000
_cell.length_b   1.000
_cell.length_c   1.000
_cell.angle_alpha   90.00
_cell.angle_beta   90.00
_cell.angle_gamma   90.00
#
_symmetry.space_group_name_H-M   'P 1'
#
loop_
_entity.id
_entity.type
_entity.pdbx_description
1 polymer ?
#
loop_
_entity_poly.entity_id
_entity_poly.type
_entity_poly.pdbx_seq_one_letter_code
_entity_poly.pdbx_strand_id
1 'polypeptide(L)'
;TSLLIAPMVVPIVVVGVSTYLFFARIGLSDSYTGLVLVHAALGAPFVLSTVMATLQGFNQNLVKASLSLGAGPLQTFFRVTLPVIAPGVISGALFAFATSFDEVVVTLFLAGPTQGTLPRQMFTGIRENISPTIAAVATLLILFTAGLMMVLEWLRGRVK
;
A
#
# COMPACT_ATOMS: atom_id res chain seq x y z
N THR A 1 13.83 -1.48 12.39
CA THR A 1 12.98 -2.44 11.65
C THR A 1 11.72 -2.81 12.42
N SER A 2 11.77 -3.20 13.70
CA SER A 2 10.57 -3.64 14.46
C SER A 2 9.39 -2.66 14.50
N LEU A 3 9.61 -1.35 14.57
CA LEU A 3 8.52 -0.36 14.53
C LEU A 3 7.82 -0.29 13.16
N LEU A 4 8.54 -0.59 12.08
CA LEU A 4 8.03 -0.47 10.70
C LEU A 4 7.19 -1.67 10.27
N ILE A 5 7.46 -2.85 10.84
CA ILE A 5 6.66 -4.08 10.64
C ILE A 5 5.48 -4.18 11.60
N ALA A 6 5.38 -3.29 12.60
CA ALA A 6 4.30 -3.29 13.58
C ALA A 6 2.89 -3.35 12.95
N PRO A 7 2.57 -2.59 11.86
CA PRO A 7 1.26 -2.67 11.22
C PRO A 7 0.92 -4.04 10.63
N MET A 8 1.91 -4.87 10.31
CA MET A 8 1.69 -6.22 9.78
C MET A 8 1.36 -7.24 10.88
N VAL A 9 1.77 -6.96 12.13
CA VAL A 9 1.61 -7.88 13.27
C VAL A 9 0.36 -7.54 14.08
N VAL A 10 0.01 -6.25 14.15
CA VAL A 10 -1.18 -5.80 14.89
C VAL A 10 -2.44 -6.26 14.15
N PRO A 11 -3.42 -6.85 14.86
CA PRO A 11 -4.69 -7.21 14.24
C PRO A 11 -5.38 -5.99 13.61
N ILE A 12 -5.82 -6.11 12.36
CA ILE A 12 -6.36 -4.97 11.58
C ILE A 12 -7.57 -4.31 12.26
N VAL A 13 -8.38 -5.09 12.99
CA VAL A 13 -9.51 -4.58 13.79
C VAL A 13 -9.02 -3.63 14.88
N VAL A 14 -7.91 -3.97 15.55
CA VAL A 14 -7.30 -3.10 16.57
C VAL A 14 -6.79 -1.81 15.94
N VAL A 15 -6.19 -1.89 14.74
CA VAL A 15 -5.76 -0.70 13.99
C VAL A 15 -6.96 0.19 13.63
N GLY A 16 -8.04 -0.40 13.13
CA GLY A 16 -9.27 0.34 12.77
C GLY A 16 -9.88 1.07 13.97
N VAL A 17 -10.11 0.36 15.09
CA VAL A 17 -10.68 0.94 16.31
C VAL A 17 -9.76 2.01 16.90
N SER A 18 -8.46 1.73 17.01
CA SER A 18 -7.50 2.68 17.61
C SER A 18 -7.37 3.94 16.78
N THR A 19 -7.32 3.79 15.45
CA THR A 19 -7.20 4.93 14.55
C THR A 19 -8.50 5.74 14.51
N TYR A 20 -9.67 5.11 14.60
CA TYR A 20 -10.94 5.83 14.76
C TYR A 20 -10.95 6.70 16.01
N LEU A 21 -10.63 6.12 17.16
CA LEU A 21 -10.60 6.85 18.44
C LEU A 21 -9.62 8.03 18.43
N PHE A 22 -8.51 7.90 17.71
CA PHE A 22 -7.54 8.97 17.55
C PHE A 22 -8.01 10.04 16.54
N PHE A 23 -8.44 9.63 15.34
CA PHE A 23 -8.85 10.53 14.26
C PHE A 23 -10.13 11.30 14.58
N ALA A 24 -11.05 10.71 15.34
CA ALA A 24 -12.25 11.40 15.82
C ALA A 24 -11.90 12.62 16.69
N ARG A 25 -10.82 12.58 17.48
CA ARG A 25 -10.40 13.71 18.33
C ARG A 25 -9.83 14.89 17.55
N ILE A 26 -9.22 14.61 16.40
CA ILE A 26 -8.56 15.60 15.54
C ILE A 26 -9.37 15.96 14.29
N GLY A 27 -10.62 15.47 14.19
CA GLY A 27 -11.52 15.76 13.07
C GLY A 27 -11.14 15.10 11.74
N LEU A 28 -10.40 13.99 11.78
CA LEU A 28 -10.02 13.21 10.59
C LEU A 28 -10.90 11.96 10.38
N SER A 29 -11.77 11.62 11.33
CA SER A 29 -12.80 10.59 11.09
C SER A 29 -13.74 11.05 9.99
N ASP A 30 -14.36 10.10 9.28
CA ASP A 30 -15.36 10.40 8.25
C ASP A 30 -14.83 11.28 7.10
N SER A 31 -13.51 11.24 6.85
CA SER A 31 -12.84 12.04 5.82
C SER A 31 -12.02 11.16 4.88
N TYR A 32 -11.96 11.55 3.60
CA TYR A 32 -11.08 10.88 2.62
C TYR A 32 -9.61 11.02 3.02
N THR A 33 -9.21 12.16 3.58
CA THR A 33 -7.85 12.38 4.05
C THR A 33 -7.47 11.41 5.16
N GLY A 34 -8.35 11.20 6.14
CA GLY A 34 -8.16 10.19 7.18
C GLY A 34 -8.00 8.80 6.59
N LEU A 35 -8.91 8.40 5.70
CA LEU A 35 -8.82 7.09 5.03
C LEU A 35 -7.50 6.93 4.26
N VAL A 36 -7.10 7.90 3.44
CA VAL A 36 -5.84 7.85 2.69
C VAL A 36 -4.64 7.70 3.61
N LEU A 37 -4.60 8.41 4.74
CA LEU A 37 -3.49 8.32 5.69
C LEU A 37 -3.38 6.92 6.32
N VAL A 38 -4.49 6.31 6.71
CA VAL A 38 -4.46 4.96 7.30
C VAL A 38 -4.08 3.92 6.26
N HIS A 39 -4.63 3.99 5.07
CA HIS A 39 -4.28 3.08 3.97
C HIS A 39 -2.79 3.23 3.58
N ALA A 40 -2.26 4.45 3.55
CA ALA A 40 -0.84 4.70 3.33
C ALA A 40 0.03 4.10 4.45
N ALA A 41 -0.38 4.23 5.71
CA ALA A 41 0.34 3.65 6.85
C ALA A 41 0.32 2.11 6.83
N LEU A 42 -0.79 1.50 6.43
CA LEU A 42 -0.90 0.05 6.24
C LEU A 42 -0.06 -0.46 5.06
N GLY A 43 0.02 0.32 3.97
CA GLY A 43 0.79 -0.02 2.78
C GLY A 43 2.31 0.20 2.95
N ALA A 44 2.72 1.14 3.80
CA ALA A 44 4.12 1.50 4.05
C ALA A 44 5.07 0.31 4.31
N PRO A 45 4.76 -0.67 5.18
CA PRO A 45 5.64 -1.82 5.42
C PRO A 45 5.96 -2.61 4.15
N PHE A 46 5.00 -2.76 3.24
CA PHE A 46 5.20 -3.48 1.97
C PHE A 46 6.19 -2.75 1.07
N VAL A 47 6.02 -1.44 0.91
CA VAL A 47 6.94 -0.58 0.13
C VAL A 47 8.34 -0.63 0.73
N LEU A 48 8.45 -0.48 2.05
CA LEU A 48 9.74 -0.50 2.73
C LEU A 48 10.44 -1.85 2.59
N SER A 49 9.71 -2.95 2.75
CA SER A 49 10.27 -4.30 2.62
C SER A 49 10.84 -4.54 1.22
N THR A 50 10.12 -4.17 0.16
CA THR A 50 10.61 -4.39 -1.21
C THR A 50 11.78 -3.47 -1.55
N VAL A 51 11.71 -2.19 -1.15
CA VAL A 51 12.79 -1.23 -1.41
C VAL A 51 14.06 -1.60 -0.64
N MET A 52 13.95 -2.03 0.62
CA MET A 52 15.10 -2.52 1.40
C MET A 52 15.74 -3.74 0.74
N ALA A 53 14.95 -4.68 0.24
CA ALA A 53 15.47 -5.84 -0.47
C ALA A 53 16.26 -5.44 -1.73
N THR A 54 15.79 -4.45 -2.49
CA THR A 54 16.51 -3.94 -3.66
C THR A 54 17.77 -3.17 -3.28
N LEU A 55 17.73 -2.42 -2.17
CA LEU A 55 18.89 -1.69 -1.66
C LEU A 55 20.01 -2.59 -1.14
N GLN A 56 19.71 -3.81 -0.68
CA GLN A 56 20.74 -4.79 -0.27
C GLN A 56 21.68 -5.17 -1.41
N GLY A 57 21.18 -5.20 -2.66
CA GLY A 57 21.98 -5.46 -3.86
C GLY A 57 22.55 -4.21 -4.53
N PHE A 58 22.31 -3.02 -3.98
CA PHE A 58 22.67 -1.76 -4.62
C PHE A 58 24.17 -1.44 -4.49
N ASN A 59 24.84 -1.20 -5.62
CA ASN A 59 26.24 -0.82 -5.64
C ASN A 59 26.45 0.66 -5.25
N GLN A 60 26.90 0.89 -4.01
CA GLN A 60 27.18 2.22 -3.47
C GLN A 60 28.25 3.01 -4.24
N ASN A 61 29.08 2.35 -5.06
CA ASN A 61 30.05 3.05 -5.90
C ASN A 61 29.38 3.92 -6.97
N LEU A 62 28.15 3.61 -7.39
CA LEU A 62 27.39 4.46 -8.32
C LEU A 62 27.08 5.84 -7.72
N VAL A 63 26.76 5.88 -6.42
CA VAL A 63 26.51 7.13 -5.68
C VAL A 63 27.81 7.91 -5.55
N LYS A 64 28.90 7.25 -5.13
CA LYS A 64 30.22 7.89 -5.01
C LYS A 64 30.69 8.47 -6.35
N ALA A 65 30.56 7.71 -7.45
CA ALA A 65 30.91 8.18 -8.78
C ALA A 65 30.09 9.41 -9.21
N SER A 66 28.78 9.41 -8.94
CA SER A 66 27.92 10.56 -9.23
C SER A 66 28.35 11.81 -8.46
N LEU A 67 28.68 11.67 -7.17
CA LEU A 67 29.13 12.78 -6.34
C LEU A 67 30.52 13.29 -6.77
N SER A 68 31.44 12.40 -7.17
CA SER A 68 32.76 12.77 -7.70
C SER A 68 32.68 13.54 -9.03
N LEU A 69 31.62 13.36 -9.81
CA LEU A 69 31.34 14.14 -11.02
C LEU A 69 30.68 15.51 -10.74
N GLY A 70 30.54 15.89 -9.46
CA GLY A 70 30.00 17.19 -9.04
C GLY A 70 28.47 17.23 -8.91
N ALA A 71 27.77 16.09 -9.02
CA ALA A 71 26.33 16.07 -8.78
C ALA A 71 26.02 16.23 -7.28
N GLY A 72 24.93 16.93 -6.96
CA GLY A 72 24.43 17.04 -5.58
C GLY A 72 23.60 15.81 -5.14
N PRO A 73 23.38 15.59 -3.83
CA PRO A 73 22.68 14.41 -3.31
C PRO A 73 21.28 14.18 -3.90
N LEU A 74 20.49 15.25 -4.09
CA LEU A 74 19.16 15.16 -4.71
C LEU A 74 19.25 14.71 -6.17
N GLN A 75 20.22 15.25 -6.92
CA GLN A 75 20.42 14.87 -8.31
C GLN A 75 20.89 13.42 -8.42
N THR A 76 21.81 12.98 -7.56
CA THR A 76 22.25 11.58 -7.49
C THR A 76 21.09 10.65 -7.14
N PHE A 77 20.20 11.04 -6.21
CA PHE A 77 19.02 10.25 -5.89
C PHE A 77 18.13 10.06 -7.11
N PHE A 78 17.69 11.12 -7.77
CA PHE A 78 16.74 11.00 -8.89
C PHE A 78 17.35 10.41 -10.17
N ARG A 79 18.65 10.64 -10.43
CA ARG A 79 19.30 10.16 -11.66
C ARG A 79 19.99 8.80 -11.53
N VAL A 80 20.38 8.40 -10.33
CA VAL A 80 21.19 7.19 -10.11
C VAL A 80 20.48 6.23 -9.18
N THR A 81 20.18 6.64 -7.95
CA THR A 81 19.62 5.73 -6.95
C THR A 81 18.22 5.27 -7.35
N LEU A 82 17.29 6.20 -7.60
CA LEU A 82 15.88 5.94 -7.85
C LEU A 82 15.67 5.05 -9.09
N PRO A 83 16.28 5.28 -10.26
CA PRO A 83 16.11 4.41 -11.42
C PRO A 83 16.60 2.97 -11.17
N VAL A 84 17.68 2.80 -10.41
CA VAL A 84 18.22 1.48 -10.09
C VAL A 84 17.32 0.75 -9.10
N ILE A 85 16.75 1.44 -8.10
CA ILE A 85 15.81 0.82 -7.14
C ILE A 85 14.35 0.82 -7.62
N ALA A 86 14.06 1.42 -8.78
CA ALA A 86 12.70 1.60 -9.30
C ALA A 86 11.90 0.28 -9.37
N PRO A 87 12.46 -0.87 -9.79
CA PRO A 87 11.73 -2.13 -9.78
C PRO A 87 11.25 -2.54 -8.39
N GLY A 88 12.05 -2.27 -7.35
CA GLY A 88 11.70 -2.49 -5.94
C GLY A 88 10.61 -1.54 -5.45
N VAL A 89 10.69 -0.26 -5.84
CA VAL A 89 9.68 0.76 -5.52
C VAL A 89 8.34 0.41 -6.18
N ILE A 90 8.33 0.04 -7.46
CA ILE A 90 7.12 -0.34 -8.21
C ILE A 90 6.49 -1.58 -7.59
N SER A 91 7.29 -2.61 -7.29
CA SER A 91 6.81 -3.83 -6.63
C SER A 91 6.15 -3.51 -5.29
N GLY A 92 6.78 -2.65 -4.49
CA GLY A 92 6.28 -2.23 -3.19
C GLY A 92 4.98 -1.45 -3.28
N ALA A 93 4.91 -0.48 -4.20
CA ALA A 93 3.72 0.31 -4.46
C ALA A 93 2.54 -0.58 -4.88
N LEU A 94 2.81 -1.62 -5.67
CA LEU A 94 1.78 -2.53 -6.14
C LEU A 94 1.22 -3.43 -5.03
N PHE A 95 2.09 -3.93 -4.13
CA PHE A 95 1.63 -4.62 -2.92
C PHE A 95 0.83 -3.71 -1.99
N ALA A 96 1.33 -2.51 -1.73
CA ALA A 96 0.63 -1.52 -0.90
C ALA A 96 -0.75 -1.17 -1.49
N PHE A 97 -0.84 -1.03 -2.81
CA PHE A 97 -2.11 -0.82 -3.51
C PHE A 97 -3.04 -2.01 -3.36
N ALA A 98 -2.58 -3.23 -3.62
CA ALA A 98 -3.39 -4.45 -3.48
C ALA A 98 -3.96 -4.60 -2.06
N THR A 99 -3.10 -4.43 -1.04
CA THR A 99 -3.53 -4.46 0.36
C THR A 99 -4.54 -3.37 0.68
N SER A 100 -4.29 -2.12 0.23
CA SER A 100 -5.22 -1.01 0.43
C SER A 100 -6.55 -1.22 -0.28
N PHE A 101 -6.54 -1.84 -1.46
CA PHE A 101 -7.71 -2.03 -2.30
C PHE A 101 -8.67 -3.08 -1.73
N ASP A 102 -8.13 -4.13 -1.10
CA ASP A 102 -8.91 -5.19 -0.44
C ASP A 102 -9.28 -4.86 1.02
N GLU A 103 -8.89 -3.70 1.54
CA GLU A 103 -9.08 -3.35 2.94
C GLU A 103 -10.51 -2.86 3.24
N VAL A 104 -11.29 -3.72 3.90
CA VAL A 104 -12.68 -3.43 4.32
C VAL A 104 -12.81 -3.09 5.80
N VAL A 105 -11.95 -3.63 6.66
CA VAL A 105 -12.13 -3.54 8.11
C VAL A 105 -11.88 -2.12 8.58
N VAL A 106 -10.78 -1.50 8.18
CA VAL A 106 -10.48 -0.11 8.54
C VAL A 106 -11.53 0.84 7.99
N THR A 107 -11.96 0.63 6.74
CA THR A 107 -12.97 1.48 6.11
C THR A 107 -14.33 1.38 6.81
N LEU A 108 -14.69 0.23 7.37
CA LEU A 108 -15.90 0.09 8.19
C LEU A 108 -15.86 0.91 9.49
N PHE A 109 -14.68 1.12 10.08
CA PHE A 109 -14.54 1.91 11.31
C PHE A 109 -14.39 3.41 11.03
N LEU A 110 -13.66 3.80 9.97
CA LEU A 110 -13.24 5.18 9.75
C LEU A 110 -14.13 5.96 8.76
N ALA A 111 -14.83 5.27 7.86
CA ALA A 111 -15.51 5.92 6.75
C ALA A 111 -16.94 6.36 7.12
N GLY A 112 -17.23 7.64 6.87
CA GLY A 112 -18.55 8.22 7.07
C GLY A 112 -19.53 7.86 5.95
N PRO A 113 -20.80 8.30 6.01
CA PRO A 113 -21.83 7.95 5.02
C PRO A 113 -21.45 8.32 3.58
N THR A 114 -20.66 9.38 3.41
CA THR A 114 -20.25 9.90 2.11
C THR A 114 -18.98 9.24 1.56
N GLN A 115 -18.19 8.57 2.39
CA GLN A 115 -16.94 7.93 1.98
C GLN A 115 -17.18 6.45 1.66
N GLY A 116 -17.73 6.20 0.47
CA GLY A 116 -17.89 4.84 -0.04
C GLY A 116 -16.58 4.28 -0.58
N THR A 117 -16.24 3.05 -0.19
CA THR A 117 -15.24 2.22 -0.89
C THR A 117 -15.94 0.97 -1.44
N LEU A 118 -15.38 0.41 -2.52
CA LEU A 118 -15.96 -0.76 -3.16
C LEU A 118 -16.07 -1.97 -2.20
N PRO A 119 -15.03 -2.33 -1.40
CA PRO A 119 -15.14 -3.41 -0.43
C PRO A 119 -16.20 -3.16 0.64
N ARG A 120 -16.33 -1.91 1.12
CA ARG A 120 -17.34 -1.53 2.10
C ARG A 120 -18.76 -1.73 1.55
N GLN A 121 -19.02 -1.25 0.33
CA GLN A 121 -20.33 -1.39 -0.30
C GLN A 121 -20.70 -2.85 -0.54
N MET A 122 -19.74 -3.69 -0.90
CA MET A 122 -19.97 -5.12 -1.01
C MET A 122 -20.30 -5.74 0.34
N PHE A 123 -19.57 -5.39 1.39
CA PHE A 123 -19.82 -5.89 2.74
C PHE A 123 -21.20 -5.49 3.27
N THR A 124 -21.60 -4.23 3.09
CA THR A 124 -22.95 -3.76 3.45
C THR A 124 -24.01 -4.45 2.60
N GLY A 125 -23.77 -4.61 1.31
CA GLY A 125 -24.66 -5.31 0.38
C GLY A 125 -24.94 -6.75 0.80
N ILE A 126 -23.92 -7.53 1.22
CA ILE A 126 -24.10 -8.91 1.67
C ILE A 126 -25.00 -8.99 2.90
N ARG A 127 -24.93 -8.00 3.79
CA ARG A 127 -25.73 -7.94 5.01
C ARG A 127 -27.19 -7.56 4.75
N GLU A 128 -27.42 -6.67 3.79
CA GLU A 128 -28.77 -6.15 3.51
C GLU A 128 -29.54 -7.03 2.52
N ASN A 129 -28.89 -7.54 1.46
CA ASN A 129 -29.51 -8.42 0.45
C ASN A 129 -28.45 -9.29 -0.25
N ILE A 130 -28.59 -10.62 -0.21
CA ILE A 130 -27.73 -11.52 -1.00
C ILE A 130 -28.14 -11.44 -2.47
N SER A 131 -27.46 -10.58 -3.23
CA SER A 131 -27.66 -10.42 -4.68
C SER A 131 -26.56 -11.14 -5.48
N PRO A 132 -26.90 -11.82 -6.61
CA PRO A 132 -25.92 -12.36 -7.55
C PRO A 132 -24.91 -11.32 -8.06
N THR A 133 -25.27 -10.04 -8.07
CA THR A 133 -24.39 -8.94 -8.47
C THR A 133 -23.15 -8.85 -7.58
N ILE A 134 -23.29 -9.11 -6.27
CA ILE A 134 -22.15 -9.03 -5.34
C ILE A 134 -21.14 -10.13 -5.63
N ALA A 135 -21.62 -11.35 -5.93
CA ALA A 135 -20.77 -12.45 -6.33
C ALA A 135 -20.01 -12.16 -7.63
N ALA A 136 -20.67 -11.50 -8.60
CA ALA A 136 -20.02 -11.07 -9.85
C ALA A 136 -18.95 -9.99 -9.62
N VAL A 137 -19.20 -9.01 -8.74
CA VAL A 137 -18.19 -7.99 -8.40
C VAL A 137 -17.03 -8.64 -7.64
N ALA A 138 -17.30 -9.59 -6.74
CA ALA A 138 -16.26 -10.31 -6.01
C ALA A 138 -15.33 -11.11 -6.93
N THR A 139 -15.88 -11.81 -7.92
CA THR A 139 -15.05 -12.52 -8.91
C THR A 139 -14.21 -11.56 -9.76
N LEU A 140 -14.78 -10.44 -10.19
CA LEU A 140 -14.01 -9.40 -10.91
C LEU A 140 -12.88 -8.82 -10.05
N LEU A 141 -13.14 -8.56 -8.77
CA LEU A 141 -12.12 -8.09 -7.83
C LEU A 141 -10.99 -9.11 -7.66
N ILE A 142 -11.33 -10.38 -7.44
CA ILE A 142 -10.35 -11.46 -7.31
C ILE A 142 -9.51 -11.58 -8.58
N LEU A 143 -10.13 -11.52 -9.76
CA LEU A 143 -9.40 -11.57 -11.03
C LEU A 143 -8.47 -10.37 -11.21
N PHE A 144 -8.93 -9.19 -10.81
CA PHE A 144 -8.15 -7.97 -10.87
C PHE A 144 -6.94 -8.03 -9.93
N THR A 145 -7.12 -8.39 -8.66
CA THR A 145 -6.03 -8.47 -7.68
C THR A 145 -5.06 -9.61 -7.99
N ALA A 146 -5.56 -10.78 -8.41
CA ALA A 146 -4.73 -11.88 -8.87
C ALA A 146 -3.92 -11.51 -10.12
N GLY A 147 -4.55 -10.87 -11.11
CA GLY A 147 -3.87 -10.40 -12.31
C GLY A 147 -2.78 -9.37 -11.98
N LEU A 148 -3.07 -8.45 -11.06
CA LEU A 148 -2.11 -7.46 -10.58
C LEU A 148 -0.89 -8.12 -9.93
N MET A 149 -1.10 -9.11 -9.07
CA MET A 149 -0.01 -9.87 -8.43
C MET A 149 0.78 -10.71 -9.42
N MET A 150 0.13 -11.34 -10.40
CA MET A 150 0.83 -12.08 -11.47
C MET A 150 1.75 -11.17 -12.29
N VAL A 151 1.27 -9.97 -12.65
CA VAL A 151 2.09 -8.97 -13.37
C VAL A 151 3.30 -8.55 -12.53
N LEU A 152 3.11 -8.36 -11.21
CA LEU A 152 4.17 -8.03 -10.27
C LEU A 152 5.25 -9.13 -10.25
N GLU A 153 4.84 -10.39 -10.13
CA GLU A 153 5.75 -11.53 -10.06
C GLU A 153 6.51 -11.74 -11.37
N TRP A 154 5.84 -11.55 -12.50
CA TRP A 154 6.49 -11.56 -13.81
C TRP A 154 7.53 -10.45 -13.97
N LEU A 155 7.22 -9.22 -13.53
CA LEU A 155 8.18 -8.11 -13.54
C LEU A 155 9.40 -8.39 -12.66
N ARG A 156 9.20 -9.00 -11.47
CA ARG A 156 10.30 -9.40 -10.59
C ARG A 156 11.16 -10.49 -11.20
N GLY A 157 10.55 -11.45 -11.91
CA GLY A 157 11.25 -12.53 -12.59
C GLY A 157 12.22 -12.07 -13.69
N ARG A 158 11.99 -10.89 -14.29
CA ARG A 158 12.87 -10.31 -15.32
C ARG A 158 14.12 -9.58 -14.79
N VAL A 159 14.14 -9.28 -13.49
CA VAL A 159 15.23 -8.52 -12.85
C VAL A 159 16.29 -9.44 -12.22
N LYS A 160 15.97 -10.73 -12.07
CA LYS A 160 16.94 -11.78 -11.76
C LYS A 160 17.66 -12.24 -13.02
#